data_AF-F4PJY1-F1
#
_entry.id   AF-F4PJY1-F1
#
_cell.length_a   1.000
_cell.length_b   1.000
_cell.length_c   1.000
_cell.angle_alpha   90.00
_cell.angle_beta   90.00
_cell.angle_gamma   90.00
#
_symmetry.space_group_name_H-M   'P 1'
#
loop_
_entity.id
_entity.type
_entity.pdbx_description
1 polymer ?
#
loop_
_entity_poly.entity_id
_entity_poly.type
_entity_poly.pdbx_seq_one_letter_code
_entity_poly.pdbx_strand_id
1 'polypeptide(L)'
;MDDLDRYERIKRSLEYHHHQQQPQHIKNNRDNGFQLIKVENEYGSYGSDKEYLNYLQALYIKYLGAGLGQDDGVVFYSTDGGESTTYLYGSQIDDGGSMVFQTVDFGPEQDVNQMFATQRVFEPTGPLMNSEYYTGWLTHWTEPTAANVAPSVVAQGLTNILPSASVNMYMLYGGSNYGYMNGANGGGPSFDITIQSYDYDAPISEWGGVSSNSKYQSNALGIDELHDRATIFLDNEYQGTLQRPYNSTLSLNFGAGTNEIMQLSILLENQGRINYGSSMLDRKGLGKGVLSGSQYLGPWTNILLPLADAYQLNTTLRWTPIDQYNQQQYTTPSFYLATFQVENIAETFLSFQGLGKGQLFVNGFNVGRYWNVGPQQTIYIPSVLLYQVQL
;
A
#
# COMPACT_ATOMS: atom_id res chain seq x y z
N MET A 1 -41.83 17.85 -20.76
CA MET A 1 -41.86 18.68 -19.53
C MET A 1 -41.38 20.05 -19.94
N ASP A 2 -42.05 21.09 -19.47
CA ASP A 2 -41.59 22.48 -19.62
C ASP A 2 -40.30 22.68 -18.82
N ASP A 3 -39.34 23.45 -19.33
CA ASP A 3 -38.10 23.78 -18.65
C ASP A 3 -38.33 24.49 -17.31
N LEU A 4 -39.40 25.29 -17.18
CA LEU A 4 -39.79 25.92 -15.90
C LEU A 4 -40.05 24.89 -14.79
N ASP A 5 -40.58 23.72 -15.15
CA ASP A 5 -40.86 22.63 -14.23
C ASP A 5 -39.58 21.87 -13.82
N ARG A 6 -38.54 21.87 -14.67
CA ARG A 6 -37.21 21.33 -14.34
C ARG A 6 -36.51 22.19 -13.28
N TYR A 7 -36.41 23.49 -13.51
CA TYR A 7 -35.69 24.42 -12.62
C TYR A 7 -36.31 24.48 -11.22
N GLU A 8 -37.63 24.58 -11.13
CA GLU A 8 -38.32 24.63 -9.83
C GLU A 8 -38.21 23.33 -9.04
N ARG A 9 -38.13 22.16 -9.69
CA ARG A 9 -37.88 20.89 -8.99
C ARG A 9 -36.50 20.84 -8.35
N ILE A 10 -35.47 21.28 -9.08
CA ILE A 10 -34.08 21.31 -8.58
C ILE A 10 -33.97 22.22 -7.36
N LYS A 11 -34.54 23.43 -7.48
CA LYS A 11 -34.62 24.39 -6.38
C LYS A 11 -35.31 23.82 -5.15
N ARG A 12 -36.49 23.20 -5.31
CA ARG A 12 -37.22 22.59 -4.19
C ARG A 12 -36.42 21.47 -3.51
N SER A 13 -35.68 20.68 -4.28
CA SER A 13 -34.80 19.64 -3.75
C SER A 13 -33.68 20.22 -2.88
N LEU A 14 -32.96 21.22 -3.41
CA LEU A 14 -31.89 21.90 -2.66
C LEU A 14 -32.42 22.61 -1.42
N GLU A 15 -33.58 23.27 -1.52
CA GLU A 15 -34.27 23.87 -0.37
C GLU A 15 -34.59 22.84 0.71
N TYR A 16 -35.15 21.69 0.32
CA TYR A 16 -35.45 20.61 1.25
C TYR A 16 -34.19 20.11 1.97
N HIS A 17 -33.11 19.82 1.23
CA HIS A 17 -31.86 19.33 1.81
C HIS A 17 -31.20 20.37 2.72
N HIS A 18 -31.18 21.64 2.32
CA HIS A 18 -30.68 22.73 3.15
C HIS A 18 -31.42 22.83 4.50
N HIS A 19 -32.74 22.67 4.49
CA HIS A 19 -33.54 22.69 5.72
C HIS A 19 -33.31 21.47 6.62
N GLN A 20 -33.09 20.28 6.04
CA GLN A 20 -32.86 19.05 6.80
C GLN A 20 -31.45 18.96 7.40
N GLN A 21 -30.42 19.40 6.67
CA GLN A 21 -29.02 19.23 7.09
C GLN A 21 -28.53 20.22 8.16
N GLN A 22 -29.40 21.09 8.68
CA GLN A 22 -29.09 22.23 9.56
C GLN A 22 -27.95 23.13 9.01
N PRO A 23 -28.21 24.40 8.66
CA PRO A 23 -27.21 25.30 8.05
C PRO A 23 -25.93 25.53 8.86
N GLN A 24 -25.91 25.13 10.15
CA GLN A 24 -24.76 25.23 11.04
C GLN A 24 -23.71 24.13 10.83
N HIS A 25 -24.03 23.00 10.17
CA HIS A 25 -23.02 21.97 9.88
C HIS A 25 -22.12 22.37 8.71
N ILE A 26 -22.64 23.21 7.80
CA ILE A 26 -21.91 23.73 6.63
C ILE A 26 -21.14 25.01 6.99
N LYS A 27 -21.56 25.75 8.02
CA LYS A 27 -20.78 26.86 8.58
C LYS A 27 -19.75 26.27 9.56
N ASN A 28 -18.45 26.47 9.32
CA ASN A 28 -17.32 25.82 10.01
C ASN A 28 -16.88 24.46 9.42
N ASN A 29 -16.91 24.32 8.09
CA ASN A 29 -16.59 23.07 7.37
C ASN A 29 -15.24 22.44 7.69
N ARG A 30 -14.25 23.23 8.14
CA ARG A 30 -12.93 22.71 8.53
C ARG A 30 -13.01 21.70 9.67
N ASP A 31 -13.95 21.87 10.59
CA ASP A 31 -14.09 21.03 11.78
C ASP A 31 -15.16 19.93 11.61
N ASN A 32 -16.03 20.05 10.60
CA ASN A 32 -17.17 19.15 10.37
C ASN A 32 -16.99 18.16 9.19
N GLY A 33 -15.88 18.24 8.45
CA GLY A 33 -15.48 17.21 7.47
C GLY A 33 -16.00 17.38 6.03
N PHE A 34 -16.80 18.41 5.72
CA PHE A 34 -17.27 18.68 4.35
C PHE A 34 -16.38 19.69 3.63
N GLN A 35 -15.42 19.23 2.83
CA GLN A 35 -14.44 20.11 2.20
C GLN A 35 -14.78 20.47 0.74
N LEU A 36 -15.38 19.53 0.00
CA LEU A 36 -15.69 19.66 -1.42
C LEU A 36 -17.16 19.25 -1.68
N ILE A 37 -17.87 20.00 -2.51
CA ILE A 37 -19.23 19.67 -2.98
C ILE A 37 -19.27 19.68 -4.51
N LYS A 38 -19.70 18.56 -5.10
CA LYS A 38 -19.81 18.44 -6.55
C LYS A 38 -21.06 19.20 -7.08
N VAL A 39 -20.88 20.01 -8.11
CA VAL A 39 -21.93 20.71 -8.86
C VAL A 39 -22.14 19.94 -10.15
N GLU A 40 -23.35 19.39 -10.32
CA GLU A 40 -23.65 18.43 -11.38
C GLU A 40 -22.75 17.17 -11.34
N ASN A 41 -22.91 16.26 -12.30
CA ASN A 41 -22.06 15.10 -12.47
C ASN A 41 -21.85 14.78 -13.96
N GLU A 42 -20.61 14.86 -14.45
CA GLU A 42 -20.24 14.57 -15.84
C GLU A 42 -21.16 15.23 -16.87
N TYR A 43 -21.55 16.48 -16.61
CA TYR A 43 -22.58 17.15 -17.40
C TYR A 43 -22.17 17.32 -18.86
N GLY A 44 -20.87 17.41 -19.14
CA GLY A 44 -20.32 17.48 -20.50
C GLY A 44 -20.56 16.22 -21.33
N SER A 45 -20.78 15.08 -20.68
CA SER A 45 -21.21 13.84 -21.34
C SER A 45 -22.70 13.86 -21.73
N TYR A 46 -23.50 14.73 -21.09
CA TYR A 46 -24.91 14.91 -21.38
C TYR A 46 -25.20 16.10 -22.30
N GLY A 47 -24.57 17.25 -22.08
CA GLY A 47 -24.86 18.48 -22.79
C GLY A 47 -23.96 19.66 -22.41
N SER A 48 -24.43 20.87 -22.71
CA SER A 48 -23.66 22.10 -22.54
C SER A 48 -24.52 23.34 -22.28
N ASP A 49 -25.71 23.15 -21.69
CA ASP A 49 -26.63 24.24 -21.35
C ASP A 49 -26.02 25.15 -20.26
N LYS A 50 -25.50 26.30 -20.68
CA LYS A 50 -24.86 27.26 -19.79
C LYS A 50 -25.84 28.01 -18.91
N GLU A 51 -27.07 28.23 -19.37
CA GLU A 51 -28.10 28.87 -18.55
C GLU A 51 -28.45 27.97 -17.36
N TYR A 52 -28.53 26.66 -17.61
CA TYR A 52 -28.75 25.66 -16.58
C TYR A 52 -27.64 25.64 -15.52
N LEU A 53 -26.38 25.56 -15.95
CA LEU A 53 -25.25 25.49 -15.02
C LEU A 53 -25.09 26.77 -14.20
N ASN A 54 -25.28 27.95 -14.82
CA ASN A 54 -25.29 29.23 -14.12
C ASN A 54 -26.39 29.29 -13.06
N TYR A 55 -27.59 28.80 -13.38
CA TYR A 55 -28.68 28.71 -12.42
C TYR A 55 -28.34 27.78 -11.25
N LEU A 56 -27.73 26.62 -11.52
CA LEU A 56 -27.35 25.66 -10.50
C LEU A 56 -26.30 26.23 -9.55
N GLN A 57 -25.24 26.85 -10.07
CA GLN A 57 -24.23 27.55 -9.27
C GLN A 57 -24.88 28.61 -8.37
N ALA A 58 -25.81 29.42 -8.91
CA ALA A 58 -26.50 30.44 -8.12
C ALA A 58 -27.30 29.84 -6.95
N LEU A 59 -27.95 28.69 -7.13
CA LEU A 59 -28.64 27.99 -6.05
C LEU A 59 -27.66 27.43 -5.01
N TYR A 60 -26.54 26.84 -5.44
CA TYR A 60 -25.51 26.35 -4.53
C TYR A 60 -24.94 27.50 -3.69
N ILE A 61 -24.62 28.63 -4.31
CA ILE A 61 -24.16 29.82 -3.59
C ILE A 61 -25.21 30.31 -2.59
N LYS A 62 -26.49 30.35 -3.00
CA LYS A 62 -27.59 30.81 -2.15
C LYS A 62 -27.78 29.95 -0.90
N TYR A 63 -27.71 28.63 -1.02
CA TYR A 63 -28.03 27.71 0.09
C TYR A 63 -26.79 27.22 0.85
N LEU A 64 -25.62 27.19 0.22
CA LEU A 64 -24.40 26.59 0.79
C LEU A 64 -23.29 27.62 1.01
N GLY A 65 -23.43 28.84 0.49
CA GLY A 65 -22.44 29.93 0.63
C GLY A 65 -21.51 30.07 -0.57
N ALA A 66 -20.64 31.08 -0.54
CA ALA A 66 -19.69 31.35 -1.62
C ALA A 66 -18.69 30.18 -1.77
N GLY A 67 -18.56 29.63 -2.98
CA GLY A 67 -17.60 28.57 -3.31
C GLY A 67 -16.15 29.08 -3.28
N LEU A 68 -15.17 28.16 -3.39
CA LEU A 68 -13.71 28.40 -3.30
C LEU A 68 -13.13 28.54 -1.88
N GLY A 69 -13.87 28.18 -0.84
CA GLY A 69 -13.31 28.06 0.52
C GLY A 69 -12.93 29.38 1.20
N GLN A 70 -13.49 30.51 0.75
CA GLN A 70 -13.40 31.79 1.45
C GLN A 70 -14.35 31.78 2.68
N ASP A 71 -13.92 32.37 3.80
CA ASP A 71 -14.73 32.56 5.03
C ASP A 71 -15.45 31.30 5.59
N ASP A 72 -14.74 30.17 5.71
CA ASP A 72 -15.24 28.86 6.22
C ASP A 72 -16.20 28.09 5.29
N GLY A 73 -16.31 28.49 4.02
CA GLY A 73 -17.13 27.84 2.99
C GLY A 73 -16.56 26.53 2.40
N VAL A 74 -17.39 25.78 1.68
CA VAL A 74 -17.01 24.61 0.87
C VAL A 74 -16.35 25.03 -0.45
N VAL A 75 -15.55 24.17 -1.05
CA VAL A 75 -15.15 24.32 -2.46
C VAL A 75 -16.17 23.60 -3.34
N PHE A 76 -16.77 24.33 -4.29
CA PHE A 76 -17.57 23.71 -5.33
C PHE A 76 -16.66 23.19 -6.43
N TYR A 77 -16.95 22.00 -6.94
CA TYR A 77 -16.21 21.42 -8.06
C TYR A 77 -17.12 20.69 -9.03
N SER A 78 -16.70 20.51 -10.28
CA SER A 78 -17.34 19.62 -11.25
C SER A 78 -16.39 18.50 -11.65
N THR A 79 -16.91 17.43 -12.24
CA THR A 79 -16.13 16.27 -12.68
C THR A 79 -16.60 15.86 -14.05
N ASP A 80 -15.66 15.66 -14.98
CA ASP A 80 -15.89 15.19 -16.34
C ASP A 80 -14.68 14.40 -16.85
N GLY A 81 -14.90 13.54 -17.85
CA GLY A 81 -13.86 12.69 -18.44
C GLY A 81 -12.61 13.46 -18.92
N GLY A 82 -11.44 13.00 -18.49
CA GLY A 82 -10.15 13.60 -18.83
C GLY A 82 -9.69 13.36 -20.28
N GLU A 83 -10.39 12.50 -21.05
CA GLU A 83 -9.98 12.10 -22.39
C GLU A 83 -10.15 13.20 -23.45
N SER A 84 -11.02 14.19 -23.18
CA SER A 84 -11.33 15.25 -24.14
C SER A 84 -11.70 16.57 -23.45
N THR A 85 -11.16 17.68 -23.95
CA THR A 85 -11.56 19.02 -23.51
C THR A 85 -13.01 19.34 -23.80
N THR A 86 -13.68 18.61 -24.70
CA THR A 86 -15.12 18.80 -24.99
C THR A 86 -16.00 18.53 -23.78
N TYR A 87 -15.65 17.53 -22.95
CA TYR A 87 -16.44 17.20 -21.76
C TYR A 87 -16.35 18.33 -20.73
N LEU A 88 -15.14 18.75 -20.36
CA LEU A 88 -14.95 19.88 -19.45
C LEU A 88 -15.55 21.17 -20.02
N TYR A 89 -15.43 21.42 -21.33
CA TYR A 89 -16.11 22.55 -21.96
C TYR A 89 -17.63 22.46 -21.80
N GLY A 90 -18.24 21.27 -21.84
CA GLY A 90 -19.68 21.10 -21.62
C GLY A 90 -20.12 21.53 -20.22
N SER A 91 -19.37 21.14 -19.18
CA SER A 91 -19.63 21.47 -17.78
C SER A 91 -19.10 22.82 -17.32
N GLN A 92 -18.27 23.49 -18.11
CA GLN A 92 -17.73 24.80 -17.79
C GLN A 92 -18.85 25.83 -17.56
N ILE A 93 -18.73 26.64 -16.50
CA ILE A 93 -19.64 27.75 -16.23
C ILE A 93 -19.04 29.03 -16.81
N ASP A 94 -19.69 29.57 -17.85
CA ASP A 94 -19.22 30.72 -18.63
C ASP A 94 -19.68 32.06 -18.02
N ASP A 95 -18.97 32.59 -17.01
CA ASP A 95 -19.26 33.95 -16.52
C ASP A 95 -18.04 34.79 -16.09
N GLY A 96 -16.81 34.28 -16.27
CA GLY A 96 -15.60 35.02 -15.88
C GLY A 96 -15.41 35.18 -14.36
N GLY A 97 -16.24 34.49 -13.56
CA GLY A 97 -16.19 34.46 -12.10
C GLY A 97 -16.59 33.11 -11.49
N SER A 98 -16.58 32.03 -12.28
CA SER A 98 -16.94 30.67 -11.85
C SER A 98 -16.34 30.34 -10.49
N MET A 99 -17.19 29.90 -9.57
CA MET A 99 -16.79 29.45 -8.24
C MET A 99 -16.69 27.93 -8.16
N VAL A 100 -16.78 27.25 -9.31
CA VAL A 100 -16.75 25.79 -9.46
C VAL A 100 -15.42 25.39 -10.10
N PHE A 101 -14.61 24.66 -9.34
CA PHE A 101 -13.32 24.14 -9.77
C PHE A 101 -13.50 22.88 -10.64
N GLN A 102 -12.87 22.80 -11.81
CA GLN A 102 -13.02 21.65 -12.69
C GLN A 102 -12.01 20.55 -12.38
N THR A 103 -12.52 19.35 -12.10
CA THR A 103 -11.73 18.13 -11.91
C THR A 103 -11.99 17.16 -13.06
N VAL A 104 -11.13 16.16 -13.20
CA VAL A 104 -11.29 15.11 -14.19
C VAL A 104 -11.63 13.78 -13.51
N ASP A 105 -12.25 12.87 -14.24
CA ASP A 105 -12.26 11.44 -13.91
C ASP A 105 -11.52 10.64 -14.98
N PHE A 106 -10.96 9.50 -14.56
CA PHE A 106 -10.33 8.52 -15.44
C PHE A 106 -9.91 7.25 -14.69
N GLY A 107 -9.87 6.14 -15.43
CA GLY A 107 -9.49 4.82 -14.91
C GLY A 107 -7.98 4.56 -14.78
N PRO A 108 -7.61 3.38 -14.26
CA PRO A 108 -6.25 3.04 -13.87
C PRO A 108 -5.28 2.83 -15.04
N GLU A 109 -5.81 2.62 -16.24
CA GLU A 109 -5.03 2.34 -17.45
C GLU A 109 -4.72 3.60 -18.27
N GLN A 110 -5.31 4.74 -17.92
CA GLN A 110 -5.14 5.99 -18.68
C GLN A 110 -3.79 6.66 -18.41
N ASP A 111 -3.29 7.42 -19.40
CA ASP A 111 -2.09 8.25 -19.23
C ASP A 111 -2.40 9.46 -18.33
N VAL A 112 -1.92 9.37 -17.09
CA VAL A 112 -2.11 10.40 -16.05
C VAL A 112 -1.69 11.80 -16.51
N ASN A 113 -0.60 11.92 -17.27
CA ASN A 113 -0.13 13.24 -17.74
C ASN A 113 -1.08 13.81 -18.79
N GLN A 114 -1.61 12.96 -19.68
CA GLN A 114 -2.58 13.38 -20.67
C GLN A 114 -3.89 13.82 -20.02
N MET A 115 -4.42 13.02 -19.08
CA MET A 115 -5.69 13.33 -18.41
C MET A 115 -5.61 14.66 -17.63
N PHE A 116 -4.50 14.89 -16.91
CA PHE A 116 -4.30 16.14 -16.19
C PHE A 116 -3.92 17.32 -17.09
N ALA A 117 -3.36 17.09 -18.28
CA ALA A 117 -3.20 18.15 -19.28
C ALA A 117 -4.55 18.71 -19.72
N THR A 118 -5.58 17.87 -19.85
CA THR A 118 -6.97 18.30 -20.11
C THR A 118 -7.48 19.20 -18.98
N GLN A 119 -7.31 18.78 -17.71
CA GLN A 119 -7.68 19.61 -16.56
C GLN A 119 -6.98 20.98 -16.60
N ARG A 120 -5.69 21.02 -16.96
CA ARG A 120 -4.87 22.24 -17.01
C ARG A 120 -5.31 23.25 -18.07
N VAL A 121 -6.07 22.85 -19.08
CA VAL A 121 -6.67 23.79 -20.05
C VAL A 121 -7.69 24.69 -19.36
N PHE A 122 -8.45 24.15 -18.41
CA PHE A 122 -9.53 24.85 -17.72
C PHE A 122 -9.12 25.36 -16.34
N GLU A 123 -8.18 24.68 -15.69
CA GLU A 123 -7.59 25.04 -14.40
C GLU A 123 -6.06 25.18 -14.52
N PRO A 124 -5.56 26.29 -15.11
CA PRO A 124 -4.12 26.49 -15.36
C PRO A 124 -3.26 26.48 -14.09
N THR A 125 -3.88 26.78 -12.94
CA THR A 125 -3.28 26.78 -11.61
C THR A 125 -4.16 26.01 -10.63
N GLY A 126 -3.61 25.62 -9.48
CA GLY A 126 -4.36 24.87 -8.46
C GLY A 126 -4.08 23.36 -8.49
N PRO A 127 -4.71 22.60 -7.57
CA PRO A 127 -4.43 21.18 -7.41
C PRO A 127 -4.90 20.37 -8.62
N LEU A 128 -4.18 19.32 -8.97
CA LEU A 128 -4.73 18.28 -9.85
C LEU A 128 -5.61 17.35 -9.02
N MET A 129 -6.72 16.91 -9.58
CA MET A 129 -7.62 15.98 -8.89
C MET A 129 -8.29 15.04 -9.88
N ASN A 130 -8.10 13.74 -9.66
CA ASN A 130 -8.95 12.71 -10.25
C ASN A 130 -10.09 12.43 -9.26
N SER A 131 -11.29 12.92 -9.58
CA SER A 131 -12.45 12.84 -8.69
C SER A 131 -13.18 11.49 -8.76
N GLU A 132 -12.91 10.67 -9.77
CA GLU A 132 -13.40 9.29 -9.87
C GLU A 132 -12.34 8.38 -10.50
N TYR A 133 -11.52 7.81 -9.64
CA TYR A 133 -10.53 6.82 -10.03
C TYR A 133 -11.14 5.42 -9.98
N TYR A 134 -11.42 4.86 -11.15
CA TYR A 134 -12.17 3.61 -11.29
C TYR A 134 -11.38 2.38 -10.82
N THR A 135 -11.59 1.93 -9.57
CA THR A 135 -10.85 0.80 -9.00
C THR A 135 -11.28 -0.56 -9.56
N GLY A 136 -12.44 -0.59 -10.19
CA GLY A 136 -13.06 -1.74 -10.82
C GLY A 136 -14.12 -1.24 -11.80
N TRP A 137 -15.25 -1.94 -11.96
CA TRP A 137 -16.33 -1.48 -12.84
C TRP A 137 -17.69 -2.05 -12.46
N LEU A 138 -18.77 -1.44 -12.98
CA LEU A 138 -20.12 -1.98 -12.86
C LEU A 138 -20.32 -3.20 -13.78
N THR A 139 -21.31 -4.05 -13.46
CA THR A 139 -21.63 -5.27 -14.21
C THR A 139 -23.09 -5.30 -14.63
N HIS A 140 -23.37 -5.81 -15.82
CA HIS A 140 -24.72 -5.97 -16.36
C HIS A 140 -25.21 -7.42 -16.32
N TRP A 141 -26.53 -7.62 -16.27
CA TRP A 141 -27.16 -8.95 -16.25
C TRP A 141 -26.85 -9.82 -17.46
N THR A 142 -26.55 -9.19 -18.60
CA THR A 142 -26.27 -9.85 -19.88
C THR A 142 -24.80 -10.22 -20.04
N GLU A 143 -23.93 -9.75 -19.15
CA GLU A 143 -22.49 -10.04 -19.20
C GLU A 143 -22.20 -11.47 -18.71
N PRO A 144 -21.25 -12.18 -19.35
CA PRO A 144 -20.95 -13.56 -18.99
C PRO A 144 -20.19 -13.70 -17.66
N THR A 145 -19.54 -12.62 -17.20
CA THR A 145 -18.71 -12.58 -15.99
C THR A 145 -18.79 -11.19 -15.37
N ALA A 146 -18.68 -11.13 -14.04
CA ALA A 146 -18.53 -9.85 -13.34
C ALA A 146 -17.27 -9.11 -13.78
N ALA A 147 -17.34 -7.77 -13.76
CA ALA A 147 -16.20 -6.91 -14.02
C ALA A 147 -15.05 -7.24 -13.06
N ASN A 148 -13.82 -7.21 -13.59
CA ASN A 148 -12.62 -7.42 -12.79
C ASN A 148 -11.47 -6.59 -13.37
N VAL A 149 -10.76 -5.88 -12.50
CA VAL A 149 -9.57 -5.10 -12.82
C VAL A 149 -8.43 -5.60 -11.95
N ALA A 150 -7.29 -5.91 -12.57
CA ALA A 150 -6.15 -6.47 -11.87
C ALA A 150 -5.64 -5.52 -10.76
N PRO A 151 -5.39 -6.02 -9.53
CA PRO A 151 -4.88 -5.20 -8.43
C PRO A 151 -3.61 -4.42 -8.76
N SER A 152 -2.71 -5.01 -9.57
CA SER A 152 -1.48 -4.35 -10.01
C SER A 152 -1.75 -3.13 -10.90
N VAL A 153 -2.79 -3.16 -11.73
CA VAL A 153 -3.19 -2.05 -12.60
C VAL A 153 -3.72 -0.89 -11.76
N VAL A 154 -4.61 -1.19 -10.79
CA VAL A 154 -5.12 -0.21 -9.83
C VAL A 154 -3.99 0.39 -8.97
N ALA A 155 -3.09 -0.44 -8.44
CA ALA A 155 -1.98 0.06 -7.63
C ALA A 155 -1.01 0.92 -8.45
N GLN A 156 -0.74 0.56 -9.71
CA GLN A 156 0.16 1.32 -10.57
C GLN A 156 -0.44 2.69 -10.95
N GLY A 157 -1.73 2.75 -11.29
CA GLY A 157 -2.40 4.02 -11.58
C GLY A 157 -2.36 4.97 -10.37
N LEU A 158 -2.67 4.48 -9.16
CA LEU A 158 -2.52 5.27 -7.93
C LEU A 158 -1.08 5.75 -7.71
N THR A 159 -0.09 4.87 -7.92
CA THR A 159 1.34 5.22 -7.79
C THR A 159 1.73 6.36 -8.72
N ASN A 160 1.10 6.45 -9.89
CA ASN A 160 1.36 7.51 -10.86
C ASN A 160 0.66 8.85 -10.49
N ILE A 161 -0.47 8.80 -9.77
CA ILE A 161 -1.29 9.98 -9.41
C ILE A 161 -0.82 10.63 -8.10
N LEU A 162 -0.62 9.82 -7.04
CA LEU A 162 -0.37 10.29 -5.67
C LEU A 162 0.83 11.25 -5.50
N PRO A 163 1.91 11.20 -6.31
CA PRO A 163 2.99 12.17 -6.18
C PRO A 163 2.63 13.61 -6.56
N SER A 164 1.57 13.82 -7.36
CA SER A 164 1.29 15.13 -8.00
C SER A 164 -0.16 15.59 -7.94
N ALA A 165 -1.09 14.73 -7.51
CA ALA A 165 -2.52 15.01 -7.55
C ALA A 165 -3.30 14.38 -6.38
N SER A 166 -4.48 14.94 -6.10
CA SER A 166 -5.48 14.32 -5.23
C SER A 166 -6.27 13.26 -6.01
N VAL A 167 -6.79 12.26 -5.30
CA VAL A 167 -7.56 11.17 -5.91
C VAL A 167 -8.71 10.74 -5.02
N ASN A 168 -9.86 10.44 -5.63
CA ASN A 168 -10.99 9.78 -4.99
C ASN A 168 -11.22 8.41 -5.66
N MET A 169 -11.17 7.33 -4.87
CA MET A 169 -11.29 5.96 -5.38
C MET A 169 -12.77 5.58 -5.57
N TYR A 170 -13.19 5.46 -6.82
CA TYR A 170 -14.54 5.05 -7.20
C TYR A 170 -14.52 3.59 -7.68
N MET A 171 -15.00 2.59 -6.97
CA MET A 171 -15.50 2.61 -5.60
C MET A 171 -14.45 2.04 -4.65
N LEU A 172 -14.18 2.72 -3.53
CA LEU A 172 -13.45 2.10 -2.43
C LEU A 172 -14.26 0.96 -1.78
N TYR A 173 -15.56 1.18 -1.61
CA TYR A 173 -16.57 0.22 -1.19
C TYR A 173 -17.84 0.52 -1.98
N GLY A 174 -18.32 -0.43 -2.78
CA GLY A 174 -19.52 -0.22 -3.59
C GLY A 174 -20.82 -0.66 -2.91
N GLY A 175 -20.84 -1.84 -2.30
CA GLY A 175 -22.01 -2.35 -1.56
C GLY A 175 -23.08 -3.00 -2.45
N SER A 176 -24.35 -2.68 -2.22
CA SER A 176 -25.49 -3.34 -2.89
C SER A 176 -26.56 -2.34 -3.35
N ASN A 177 -27.10 -2.56 -4.55
CA ASN A 177 -28.28 -1.87 -5.06
C ASN A 177 -29.56 -2.55 -4.51
N TYR A 178 -30.00 -2.18 -3.32
CA TYR A 178 -31.17 -2.80 -2.71
C TYR A 178 -32.49 -2.47 -3.42
N GLY A 179 -33.40 -3.45 -3.46
CA GLY A 179 -34.73 -3.28 -4.05
C GLY A 179 -34.65 -2.92 -5.55
N TYR A 180 -35.21 -1.77 -5.90
CA TYR A 180 -35.28 -1.26 -7.27
C TYR A 180 -34.33 -0.07 -7.51
N MET A 181 -33.25 0.03 -6.73
CA MET A 181 -32.28 1.14 -6.85
C MET A 181 -31.22 0.91 -7.92
N ASN A 182 -31.22 -0.25 -8.61
CA ASN A 182 -30.25 -0.51 -9.67
C ASN A 182 -30.52 0.37 -10.90
N GLY A 183 -29.44 0.77 -11.58
CA GLY A 183 -29.50 1.51 -12.84
C GLY A 183 -29.54 0.61 -14.08
N ALA A 184 -29.37 1.26 -15.22
CA ALA A 184 -29.13 0.65 -16.52
C ALA A 184 -28.33 1.62 -17.39
N ASN A 185 -27.53 1.08 -18.32
CA ASN A 185 -26.81 1.84 -19.33
C ASN A 185 -27.41 1.57 -20.73
N GLY A 186 -27.03 2.42 -21.69
CA GLY A 186 -27.46 2.32 -23.09
C GLY A 186 -28.44 3.41 -23.52
N GLY A 187 -29.16 3.13 -24.61
CA GLY A 187 -30.04 4.07 -25.31
C GLY A 187 -30.31 3.62 -26.74
N GLY A 188 -31.56 3.74 -27.20
CA GLY A 188 -31.97 3.20 -28.50
C GLY A 188 -32.10 1.66 -28.45
N PRO A 189 -31.39 0.88 -29.28
CA PRO A 189 -31.53 -0.58 -29.32
C PRO A 189 -30.75 -1.36 -28.25
N SER A 190 -29.85 -0.73 -27.49
CA SER A 190 -29.14 -1.33 -26.34
C SER A 190 -29.74 -0.81 -25.04
N PHE A 191 -30.03 -1.73 -24.12
CA PHE A 191 -30.52 -1.45 -22.77
C PHE A 191 -29.98 -2.52 -21.83
N ASP A 192 -28.92 -2.18 -21.11
CA ASP A 192 -28.16 -3.11 -20.29
C ASP A 192 -28.40 -2.79 -18.82
N ILE A 193 -29.08 -3.72 -18.14
CA ILE A 193 -29.52 -3.53 -16.76
C ILE A 193 -28.37 -3.87 -15.83
N THR A 194 -27.97 -2.93 -14.97
CA THR A 194 -26.94 -3.16 -13.95
C THR A 194 -27.46 -4.16 -12.91
N ILE A 195 -26.59 -5.07 -12.46
CA ILE A 195 -26.96 -6.08 -11.46
C ILE A 195 -27.19 -5.49 -10.05
N GLN A 196 -27.78 -6.28 -9.16
CA GLN A 196 -28.07 -5.89 -7.77
C GLN A 196 -26.80 -5.75 -6.93
N SER A 197 -25.79 -6.60 -7.17
CA SER A 197 -24.48 -6.44 -6.53
C SER A 197 -23.83 -5.16 -7.05
N TYR A 198 -23.33 -4.34 -6.14
CA TYR A 198 -22.45 -3.22 -6.48
C TYR A 198 -21.07 -3.46 -5.85
N ASP A 199 -20.63 -4.73 -5.79
CA ASP A 199 -19.27 -5.09 -5.35
C ASP A 199 -18.22 -4.29 -6.11
N TYR A 200 -18.48 -4.04 -7.40
CA TYR A 200 -17.67 -3.20 -8.29
C TYR A 200 -16.25 -3.74 -8.53
N ASP A 201 -15.91 -4.92 -8.00
CA ASP A 201 -14.51 -5.33 -7.79
C ASP A 201 -13.74 -4.25 -7.01
N ALA A 202 -14.44 -3.57 -6.10
CA ALA A 202 -13.89 -2.56 -5.22
C ALA A 202 -12.88 -3.20 -4.25
N PRO A 203 -11.91 -2.42 -3.73
CA PRO A 203 -10.97 -2.92 -2.73
C PRO A 203 -11.67 -3.52 -1.49
N ILE A 204 -12.83 -2.99 -1.09
CA ILE A 204 -13.70 -3.57 -0.05
C ILE A 204 -14.86 -4.28 -0.75
N SER A 205 -15.04 -5.58 -0.48
CA SER A 205 -16.11 -6.37 -1.09
C SER A 205 -17.50 -5.90 -0.67
N GLU A 206 -18.55 -6.33 -1.38
CA GLU A 206 -19.95 -5.99 -1.13
C GLU A 206 -20.39 -6.14 0.34
N TRP A 207 -19.88 -7.14 1.06
CA TRP A 207 -20.20 -7.40 2.47
C TRP A 207 -19.24 -6.73 3.47
N GLY A 208 -18.31 -5.89 3.01
CA GLY A 208 -17.32 -5.21 3.84
C GLY A 208 -16.00 -5.97 4.03
N GLY A 209 -15.79 -7.04 3.27
CA GLY A 209 -14.62 -7.91 3.40
C GLY A 209 -13.38 -7.36 2.72
N VAL A 210 -12.23 -7.43 3.39
CA VAL A 210 -10.92 -6.99 2.86
C VAL A 210 -9.91 -8.13 2.70
N SER A 211 -10.19 -9.32 3.26
CA SER A 211 -9.26 -10.44 3.31
C SER A 211 -9.19 -11.26 2.02
N SER A 212 -10.20 -11.19 1.15
CA SER A 212 -10.25 -11.92 -0.12
C SER A 212 -9.83 -11.08 -1.33
N ASN A 213 -9.75 -9.74 -1.20
CA ASN A 213 -9.36 -8.85 -2.29
C ASN A 213 -7.91 -8.36 -2.11
N SER A 214 -7.02 -8.79 -3.00
CA SER A 214 -5.62 -8.39 -2.98
C SER A 214 -5.40 -6.91 -3.33
N LYS A 215 -6.42 -6.18 -3.79
CA LYS A 215 -6.37 -4.70 -3.94
C LYS A 215 -6.06 -3.96 -2.63
N TYR A 216 -6.35 -4.56 -1.48
CA TYR A 216 -5.98 -4.03 -0.16
C TYR A 216 -4.75 -4.70 0.46
N GLN A 217 -4.28 -5.82 -0.11
CA GLN A 217 -3.20 -6.59 0.48
C GLN A 217 -1.87 -6.03 0.01
N SER A 218 -1.31 -5.09 0.77
CA SER A 218 0.12 -4.82 0.68
C SER A 218 0.86 -6.02 1.28
N ASN A 219 1.26 -6.96 0.42
CA ASN A 219 2.18 -8.02 0.83
C ASN A 219 3.63 -7.52 0.91
N ALA A 220 3.90 -6.25 0.59
CA ALA A 220 5.23 -5.68 0.65
C ALA A 220 5.61 -5.34 2.10
N LEU A 221 6.65 -6.01 2.60
CA LEU A 221 7.33 -5.66 3.83
C LEU A 221 8.58 -4.84 3.49
N GLY A 222 8.67 -3.63 4.01
CA GLY A 222 9.84 -2.76 3.91
C GLY A 222 10.59 -2.62 5.23
N ILE A 223 11.89 -2.36 5.19
CA ILE A 223 12.67 -1.88 6.34
C ILE A 223 13.31 -0.55 5.97
N ASP A 224 12.89 0.51 6.63
CA ASP A 224 13.49 1.84 6.50
C ASP A 224 14.76 1.90 7.35
N GLU A 225 15.91 2.09 6.69
CA GLU A 225 17.26 2.06 7.25
C GLU A 225 17.66 0.69 7.87
N LEU A 226 17.74 -0.35 7.03
CA LEU A 226 18.24 -1.68 7.42
C LEU A 226 19.77 -1.72 7.58
N HIS A 227 20.28 -1.99 8.79
CA HIS A 227 21.71 -2.12 9.07
C HIS A 227 22.05 -3.46 9.79
N ASP A 228 22.45 -4.54 9.12
CA ASP A 228 22.86 -4.60 7.71
C ASP A 228 22.12 -5.67 6.92
N ARG A 229 21.74 -6.77 7.58
CA ARG A 229 21.05 -7.89 6.94
C ARG A 229 19.90 -8.35 7.82
N ALA A 230 18.74 -8.56 7.24
CA ALA A 230 17.55 -9.06 7.91
C ALA A 230 17.08 -10.35 7.24
N THR A 231 16.82 -11.38 8.03
CA THR A 231 16.15 -12.60 7.58
C THR A 231 14.72 -12.59 8.13
N ILE A 232 13.74 -12.70 7.24
CA ILE A 232 12.33 -12.50 7.56
C ILE A 232 11.61 -13.84 7.65
N PHE A 233 10.80 -14.01 8.68
CA PHE A 233 9.96 -15.19 8.91
C PHE A 233 8.53 -14.78 9.24
N LEU A 234 7.58 -15.58 8.78
CA LEU A 234 6.16 -15.46 9.11
C LEU A 234 5.70 -16.81 9.66
N ASP A 235 5.26 -16.86 10.91
CA ASP A 235 4.94 -18.12 11.64
C ASP A 235 6.08 -19.17 11.57
N ASN A 236 7.33 -18.69 11.64
CA ASN A 236 8.58 -19.47 11.48
C ASN A 236 8.89 -19.96 10.06
N GLU A 237 8.05 -19.66 9.07
CA GLU A 237 8.34 -19.94 7.66
C GLU A 237 9.19 -18.84 7.05
N TYR A 238 10.30 -19.23 6.42
CA TYR A 238 11.24 -18.31 5.77
C TYR A 238 10.58 -17.57 4.60
N GLN A 239 10.63 -16.24 4.63
CA GLN A 239 10.06 -15.37 3.58
C GLN A 239 11.13 -14.80 2.66
N GLY A 240 12.34 -14.57 3.17
CA GLY A 240 13.41 -13.98 2.40
C GLY A 240 14.48 -13.30 3.24
N THR A 241 15.47 -12.74 2.54
CA THR A 241 16.55 -11.95 3.12
C THR A 241 16.55 -10.55 2.49
N LEU A 242 16.64 -9.53 3.34
CA LEU A 242 17.01 -8.17 2.97
C LEU A 242 18.47 -7.90 3.35
N GLN A 243 19.20 -7.17 2.52
CA GLN A 243 20.62 -6.93 2.70
C GLN A 243 21.02 -5.55 2.16
N ARG A 244 21.63 -4.74 3.01
CA ARG A 244 22.25 -3.46 2.64
C ARG A 244 23.45 -3.68 1.70
N PRO A 245 23.61 -2.89 0.62
CA PRO A 245 22.70 -1.86 0.09
C PRO A 245 21.74 -2.39 -1.00
N TYR A 246 21.65 -3.71 -1.19
CA TYR A 246 21.03 -4.33 -2.35
C TYR A 246 19.50 -4.25 -2.36
N ASN A 247 18.86 -4.48 -1.21
CA ASN A 247 17.40 -4.44 -1.08
C ASN A 247 16.96 -4.10 0.35
N SER A 248 15.78 -3.49 0.44
CA SER A 248 15.12 -3.12 1.70
C SER A 248 13.65 -3.50 1.75
N THR A 249 13.13 -4.16 0.70
CA THR A 249 11.73 -4.58 0.56
C THR A 249 11.63 -6.01 0.05
N LEU A 250 10.64 -6.77 0.51
CA LEU A 250 10.25 -8.07 -0.07
C LEU A 250 8.73 -8.27 0.00
N SER A 251 8.21 -9.18 -0.80
CA SER A 251 6.81 -9.62 -0.70
C SER A 251 6.71 -10.81 0.26
N LEU A 252 5.78 -10.73 1.20
CA LEU A 252 5.41 -11.80 2.12
C LEU A 252 4.45 -12.77 1.44
N ASN A 253 4.64 -14.06 1.73
CA ASN A 253 3.71 -15.12 1.37
C ASN A 253 2.92 -15.53 2.62
N PHE A 254 1.65 -15.14 2.66
CA PHE A 254 0.73 -15.50 3.75
C PHE A 254 0.20 -16.94 3.65
N GLY A 255 0.50 -17.66 2.56
CA GLY A 255 -0.01 -19.02 2.30
C GLY A 255 -1.53 -19.07 2.13
N ALA A 256 -2.08 -20.29 2.06
CA ALA A 256 -3.54 -20.54 2.08
C ALA A 256 -4.11 -20.56 3.52
N GLY A 257 -3.34 -20.07 4.51
CA GLY A 257 -3.62 -20.22 5.94
C GLY A 257 -4.76 -19.33 6.43
N THR A 258 -5.62 -19.91 7.25
CA THR A 258 -6.87 -19.37 7.81
C THR A 258 -6.70 -18.50 9.04
N ASN A 259 -5.47 -18.09 9.39
CA ASN A 259 -5.22 -17.38 10.64
C ASN A 259 -5.35 -15.87 10.44
N GLU A 260 -6.21 -15.24 11.24
CA GLU A 260 -6.39 -13.77 11.24
C GLU A 260 -5.15 -13.03 11.78
N ILE A 261 -4.26 -13.73 12.50
CA ILE A 261 -3.06 -13.17 13.13
C ILE A 261 -1.86 -14.08 12.83
N MET A 262 -0.76 -13.49 12.33
CA MET A 262 0.50 -14.18 12.06
C MET A 262 1.66 -13.51 12.80
N GLN A 263 2.65 -14.30 13.21
CA GLN A 263 3.86 -13.83 13.88
C GLN A 263 4.95 -13.46 12.88
N LEU A 264 5.23 -12.16 12.76
CA LEU A 264 6.38 -11.65 12.01
C LEU A 264 7.64 -11.66 12.89
N SER A 265 8.65 -12.42 12.48
CA SER A 265 9.97 -12.46 13.14
C SER A 265 11.06 -11.98 12.19
N ILE A 266 11.97 -11.14 12.70
CA ILE A 266 13.06 -10.53 11.92
C ILE A 266 14.38 -10.81 12.63
N LEU A 267 15.23 -11.67 12.04
CA LEU A 267 16.58 -11.87 12.53
C LEU A 267 17.52 -10.85 11.90
N LEU A 268 18.07 -9.96 12.73
CA LEU A 268 18.99 -8.91 12.31
C LEU A 268 20.43 -9.31 12.57
N GLU A 269 21.27 -9.20 11.54
CA GLU A 269 22.71 -9.37 11.66
C GLU A 269 23.43 -8.02 11.55
N ASN A 270 24.20 -7.69 12.59
CA ASN A 270 25.23 -6.67 12.54
C ASN A 270 26.48 -7.24 11.86
N GLN A 271 26.81 -6.78 10.65
CA GLN A 271 27.95 -7.29 9.86
C GLN A 271 29.28 -6.56 10.14
N GLY A 272 29.27 -5.58 11.05
CA GLY A 272 30.42 -4.77 11.41
C GLY A 272 30.14 -3.29 11.18
N ARG A 273 30.57 -2.42 12.11
CA ARG A 273 30.43 -0.97 11.95
C ARG A 273 31.45 -0.44 10.94
N ILE A 274 31.03 0.52 10.13
CA ILE A 274 31.93 1.30 9.28
C ILE A 274 33.03 1.92 10.15
N ASN A 275 34.29 1.70 9.75
CA ASN A 275 35.48 2.08 10.53
C ASN A 275 36.30 3.22 9.90
N TYR A 276 35.85 3.77 8.79
CA TYR A 276 36.53 4.86 8.08
C TYR A 276 35.53 5.71 7.28
N GLY A 277 35.81 7.01 7.16
CA GLY A 277 35.01 7.96 6.36
C GLY A 277 33.88 8.64 7.11
N SER A 278 33.02 9.37 6.39
CA SER A 278 31.96 10.19 6.98
C SER A 278 30.78 9.40 7.56
N SER A 279 30.66 8.11 7.22
CA SER A 279 29.53 7.25 7.62
C SER A 279 29.82 6.40 8.86
N MET A 280 30.79 6.77 9.70
CA MET A 280 31.15 6.02 10.92
C MET A 280 30.07 6.03 12.01
N LEU A 281 29.09 6.94 11.94
CA LEU A 281 27.88 6.90 12.79
C LEU A 281 26.91 5.81 12.30
N ASP A 282 27.32 4.56 12.47
CA ASP A 282 26.69 3.39 11.88
C ASP A 282 25.94 2.56 12.95
N ARG A 283 24.76 3.04 13.34
CA ARG A 283 23.83 2.27 14.20
C ARG A 283 23.41 0.99 13.49
N LYS A 284 23.13 -0.07 14.25
CA LYS A 284 22.83 -1.40 13.73
C LYS A 284 21.44 -1.87 14.16
N GLY A 285 20.87 -2.80 13.41
CA GLY A 285 19.51 -3.29 13.55
C GLY A 285 18.55 -2.55 12.61
N LEU A 286 17.36 -2.24 13.13
CA LEU A 286 16.36 -1.42 12.46
C LEU A 286 16.64 0.06 12.76
N GLY A 287 16.81 0.88 11.74
CA GLY A 287 17.00 2.32 11.89
C GLY A 287 15.69 3.03 12.25
N LYS A 288 14.83 3.25 11.26
CA LYS A 288 13.54 3.94 11.46
C LYS A 288 12.40 2.98 11.77
N GLY A 289 12.33 1.85 11.08
CA GLY A 289 11.31 0.84 11.38
C GLY A 289 11.01 -0.09 10.22
N VAL A 290 9.95 -0.87 10.41
CA VAL A 290 9.44 -1.85 9.46
C VAL A 290 8.09 -1.35 8.94
N LEU A 291 7.87 -1.48 7.64
CA LEU A 291 6.72 -0.97 6.91
C LEU A 291 5.90 -2.12 6.31
N SER A 292 4.58 -2.05 6.39
CA SER A 292 3.67 -2.74 5.46
C SER A 292 3.04 -1.68 4.58
N GLY A 293 3.39 -1.67 3.29
CA GLY A 293 3.13 -0.53 2.42
C GLY A 293 3.73 0.76 3.01
N SER A 294 2.86 1.70 3.38
CA SER A 294 3.24 2.99 3.98
C SER A 294 3.06 3.07 5.51
N GLN A 295 2.59 1.98 6.14
CA GLN A 295 2.30 1.96 7.58
C GLN A 295 3.48 1.35 8.37
N TYR A 296 3.94 2.05 9.39
CA TYR A 296 4.92 1.49 10.34
C TYR A 296 4.29 0.42 11.23
N LEU A 297 4.94 -0.74 11.32
CA LEU A 297 4.53 -1.86 12.15
C LEU A 297 5.13 -1.75 13.57
N GLY A 298 4.35 -2.18 14.57
CA GLY A 298 4.75 -2.27 15.96
C GLY A 298 3.54 -2.50 16.89
N PRO A 299 3.77 -2.67 18.20
CA PRO A 299 5.05 -2.65 18.90
C PRO A 299 5.89 -3.92 18.69
N TRP A 300 7.19 -3.86 18.96
CA TRP A 300 8.14 -4.96 18.78
C TRP A 300 8.63 -5.55 20.10
N THR A 301 8.71 -6.88 20.17
CA THR A 301 9.50 -7.57 21.19
C THR A 301 10.90 -7.81 20.64
N ASN A 302 11.92 -7.27 21.32
CA ASN A 302 13.31 -7.35 20.88
C ASN A 302 14.08 -8.37 21.74
N ILE A 303 14.72 -9.34 21.09
CA ILE A 303 15.54 -10.36 21.73
C ILE A 303 16.99 -10.15 21.29
N LEU A 304 17.86 -9.82 22.25
CA LEU A 304 19.29 -9.66 21.99
C LEU A 304 19.98 -11.02 22.00
N LEU A 305 20.74 -11.31 20.95
CA LEU A 305 21.56 -12.52 20.81
C LEU A 305 23.05 -12.13 20.74
N PRO A 306 23.71 -11.80 21.87
CA PRO A 306 25.09 -11.33 21.87
C PRO A 306 26.11 -12.42 21.50
N LEU A 307 25.77 -13.70 21.69
CA LEU A 307 26.63 -14.87 21.43
C LEU A 307 28.04 -14.75 22.04
N ALA A 308 28.16 -14.05 23.17
CA ALA A 308 29.45 -13.68 23.76
C ALA A 308 30.17 -14.86 24.42
N ASP A 309 29.42 -15.87 24.88
CA ASP A 309 29.95 -17.03 25.60
C ASP A 309 29.36 -18.31 25.02
N ALA A 310 30.16 -19.03 24.23
CA ALA A 310 29.74 -20.28 23.64
C ALA A 310 29.62 -21.43 24.66
N TYR A 311 30.23 -21.33 25.84
CA TYR A 311 29.99 -22.31 26.92
C TYR A 311 28.59 -22.14 27.50
N GLN A 312 28.13 -20.90 27.68
CA GLN A 312 26.74 -20.62 28.07
C GLN A 312 25.73 -21.03 26.99
N LEU A 313 26.07 -20.86 25.70
CA LEU A 313 25.22 -21.36 24.62
C LEU A 313 25.07 -22.89 24.73
N ASN A 314 26.16 -23.61 24.96
CA ASN A 314 26.12 -25.08 25.04
C ASN A 314 25.24 -25.60 26.19
N THR A 315 25.18 -24.88 27.32
CA THR A 315 24.34 -25.26 28.48
C THR A 315 22.90 -24.77 28.38
N THR A 316 22.63 -23.74 27.56
CA THR A 316 21.29 -23.16 27.37
C THR A 316 20.52 -23.83 26.24
N LEU A 317 21.23 -24.26 25.18
CA LEU A 317 20.62 -24.90 24.02
C LEU A 317 20.27 -26.36 24.31
N ARG A 318 19.19 -26.83 23.68
CA ARG A 318 18.87 -28.25 23.62
C ARG A 318 19.41 -28.81 22.32
N TRP A 319 20.26 -29.82 22.43
CA TRP A 319 20.87 -30.49 21.28
C TRP A 319 20.09 -31.73 20.90
N THR A 320 19.94 -31.95 19.60
CA THR A 320 19.33 -33.15 19.03
C THR A 320 20.35 -33.82 18.12
N PRO A 321 20.53 -35.16 18.20
CA PRO A 321 21.38 -35.89 17.26
C PRO A 321 21.02 -35.60 15.79
N ILE A 322 22.03 -35.46 14.94
CA ILE A 322 21.86 -35.02 13.55
C ILE A 322 21.07 -36.02 12.69
N ASP A 323 21.08 -37.30 13.05
CA ASP A 323 20.31 -38.37 12.39
C ASP A 323 18.80 -38.28 12.71
N GLN A 324 18.43 -37.54 13.76
CA GLN A 324 17.06 -37.21 14.10
C GLN A 324 16.63 -35.84 13.53
N TYR A 325 17.54 -35.15 12.82
CA TYR A 325 17.25 -33.87 12.20
C TYR A 325 16.58 -34.06 10.84
N ASN A 326 15.29 -33.71 10.76
CA ASN A 326 14.59 -33.67 9.48
C ASN A 326 14.94 -32.37 8.73
N GLN A 327 15.81 -32.46 7.72
CA GLN A 327 16.23 -31.31 6.91
C GLN A 327 15.08 -30.62 6.17
N GLN A 328 13.97 -31.33 5.90
CA GLN A 328 12.80 -30.73 5.25
C GLN A 328 11.97 -29.84 6.19
N GLN A 329 12.22 -29.90 7.51
CA GLN A 329 11.36 -29.30 8.53
C GLN A 329 11.92 -28.00 9.11
N TYR A 330 13.21 -27.66 8.87
CA TYR A 330 13.86 -26.52 9.50
C TYR A 330 14.80 -25.80 8.51
N THR A 331 14.27 -24.78 7.82
CA THR A 331 15.00 -23.83 6.94
C THR A 331 15.55 -22.62 7.70
N THR A 332 15.49 -22.67 9.03
CA THR A 332 15.82 -21.56 9.93
C THR A 332 17.30 -21.54 10.34
N PRO A 333 17.85 -20.37 10.69
CA PRO A 333 19.15 -20.24 11.33
C PRO A 333 19.25 -21.17 12.56
N SER A 334 20.28 -22.01 12.58
CA SER A 334 20.42 -23.09 13.57
C SER A 334 21.85 -23.16 14.10
N PHE A 335 21.99 -23.64 15.34
CA PHE A 335 23.28 -23.98 15.92
C PHE A 335 23.63 -25.43 15.63
N TYR A 336 24.88 -25.67 15.23
CA TYR A 336 25.43 -27.02 15.04
C TYR A 336 26.60 -27.22 15.99
N LEU A 337 26.64 -28.38 16.62
CA LEU A 337 27.73 -28.81 17.49
C LEU A 337 28.36 -30.08 16.92
N ALA A 338 29.69 -30.09 16.84
CA ALA A 338 30.45 -31.26 16.44
C ALA A 338 31.63 -31.45 17.40
N THR A 339 31.97 -32.71 17.65
CA THR A 339 33.13 -33.11 18.45
C THR A 339 34.02 -34.03 17.62
N PHE A 340 35.34 -33.83 17.68
CA PHE A 340 36.31 -34.66 16.97
C PHE A 340 37.56 -34.85 17.84
N GLN A 341 38.31 -35.92 17.58
CA GLN A 341 39.56 -36.22 18.27
C GLN A 341 40.74 -35.55 17.56
N VAL A 342 41.69 -35.04 18.34
CA VAL A 342 42.92 -34.42 17.83
C VAL A 342 44.11 -35.26 18.30
N GLU A 343 44.69 -36.04 17.40
CA GLU A 343 45.85 -36.88 17.71
C GLU A 343 47.13 -36.04 17.85
N ASN A 344 47.36 -35.10 16.93
CA ASN A 344 48.52 -34.21 16.93
C ASN A 344 48.04 -32.76 16.88
N ILE A 345 48.29 -32.00 17.94
CA ILE A 345 47.93 -30.57 18.01
C ILE A 345 48.86 -29.81 17.06
N ALA A 346 48.28 -29.13 16.07
CA ALA A 346 48.97 -28.27 15.13
C ALA A 346 48.06 -27.13 14.67
N GLU A 347 48.67 -26.11 14.06
CA GLU A 347 47.95 -25.07 13.35
C GLU A 347 47.13 -25.68 12.20
N THR A 348 45.88 -25.24 12.04
CA THR A 348 44.99 -25.80 11.02
C THR A 348 44.03 -24.77 10.44
N PHE A 349 43.28 -25.19 9.42
CA PHE A 349 42.28 -24.39 8.75
C PHE A 349 40.99 -25.20 8.59
N LEU A 350 39.87 -24.69 9.12
CA LEU A 350 38.57 -25.33 8.93
C LEU A 350 37.92 -24.81 7.65
N SER A 351 37.63 -25.73 6.72
CA SER A 351 36.81 -25.45 5.54
C SER A 351 35.35 -25.37 5.93
N PHE A 352 34.65 -24.38 5.38
CA PHE A 352 33.20 -24.23 5.51
C PHE A 352 32.48 -24.48 4.17
N GLN A 353 33.12 -25.23 3.27
CA GLN A 353 32.48 -25.69 2.04
C GLN A 353 31.23 -26.52 2.36
N GLY A 354 30.13 -26.23 1.65
CA GLY A 354 28.83 -26.86 1.90
C GLY A 354 27.99 -26.16 2.98
N LEU A 355 28.57 -25.20 3.72
CA LEU A 355 27.81 -24.31 4.61
C LEU A 355 27.39 -23.05 3.86
N GLY A 356 26.38 -22.34 4.39
CA GLY A 356 25.92 -21.05 3.88
C GLY A 356 26.72 -19.89 4.48
N LYS A 357 26.21 -19.36 5.59
CA LYS A 357 26.76 -18.19 6.29
C LYS A 357 26.54 -18.33 7.78
N GLY A 358 27.51 -17.91 8.61
CA GLY A 358 27.36 -17.99 10.05
C GLY A 358 28.58 -17.54 10.85
N GLN A 359 28.61 -17.97 12.10
CA GLN A 359 29.69 -17.73 13.05
C GLN A 359 30.26 -19.08 13.50
N LEU A 360 31.57 -19.19 13.64
CA LEU A 360 32.24 -20.40 14.10
C LEU A 360 32.85 -20.18 15.48
N PHE A 361 32.68 -21.18 16.34
CA PHE A 361 33.29 -21.25 17.66
C PHE A 361 34.08 -22.55 17.76
N VAL A 362 35.27 -22.49 18.35
CA VAL A 362 36.10 -23.66 18.66
C VAL A 362 36.43 -23.60 20.14
N ASN A 363 35.98 -24.61 20.89
CA ASN A 363 36.20 -24.72 22.33
C ASN A 363 35.90 -23.42 23.09
N GLY A 364 34.71 -22.87 22.83
CA GLY A 364 34.23 -21.63 23.45
C GLY A 364 34.75 -20.33 22.80
N PHE A 365 35.83 -20.38 22.04
CA PHE A 365 36.41 -19.20 21.40
C PHE A 365 35.73 -18.89 20.06
N ASN A 366 35.28 -17.65 19.88
CA ASN A 366 34.68 -17.19 18.63
C ASN A 366 35.78 -16.90 17.59
N VAL A 367 35.99 -17.84 16.65
CA VAL A 367 37.06 -17.72 15.64
C VAL A 367 36.69 -16.79 14.48
N GLY A 368 35.40 -16.49 14.30
CA GLY A 368 34.97 -15.50 13.31
C GLY A 368 33.78 -15.92 12.46
N ARG A 369 33.51 -15.09 11.45
CA ARG A 369 32.41 -15.26 10.49
C ARG A 369 32.87 -16.12 9.32
N TYR A 370 31.98 -16.95 8.81
CA TYR A 370 32.14 -17.60 7.51
C TYR A 370 31.00 -17.21 6.57
N TRP A 371 31.29 -17.19 5.27
CA TRP A 371 30.31 -16.91 4.24
C TRP A 371 30.74 -17.52 2.91
N ASN A 372 29.89 -18.37 2.35
CA ASN A 372 30.14 -19.09 1.09
C ASN A 372 30.35 -18.20 -0.15
N VAL A 373 30.00 -16.91 -0.08
CA VAL A 373 30.26 -15.94 -1.16
C VAL A 373 31.77 -15.75 -1.40
N GLY A 374 32.62 -16.01 -0.41
CA GLY A 374 34.07 -15.90 -0.55
C GLY A 374 34.62 -14.47 -0.46
N PRO A 375 35.90 -14.24 -0.80
CA PRO A 375 36.87 -15.22 -1.36
C PRO A 375 37.44 -16.19 -0.31
N GLN A 376 37.31 -15.87 0.97
CA GLN A 376 37.73 -16.77 2.05
C GLN A 376 36.84 -18.02 2.05
N GLN A 377 37.46 -19.20 2.11
CA GLN A 377 36.76 -20.50 2.16
C GLN A 377 37.16 -21.36 3.38
N THR A 378 38.16 -20.89 4.13
CA THR A 378 38.65 -21.53 5.35
C THR A 378 38.89 -20.51 6.45
N ILE A 379 38.76 -20.92 7.71
CA ILE A 379 39.11 -20.12 8.89
C ILE A 379 40.33 -20.74 9.57
N TYR A 380 41.35 -19.93 9.84
CA TYR A 380 42.53 -20.32 10.61
C TYR A 380 42.15 -20.64 12.05
N ILE A 381 42.60 -21.79 12.53
CA ILE A 381 42.40 -22.25 13.91
C ILE A 381 43.77 -22.36 14.59
N PRO A 382 44.06 -21.47 15.54
CA PRO A 382 45.25 -21.55 16.36
C PRO A 382 45.33 -22.87 17.13
N SER A 383 46.52 -23.49 17.14
CA SER A 383 46.79 -24.72 17.89
C SER A 383 46.41 -24.62 19.37
N VAL A 384 46.56 -23.44 19.98
CA VAL A 384 46.20 -23.14 21.38
C VAL A 384 44.70 -23.29 21.69
N LEU A 385 43.84 -23.32 20.67
CA LEU A 385 42.41 -23.58 20.84
C LEU A 385 42.09 -25.08 20.86
N LEU A 386 43.05 -25.95 20.57
CA LEU A 386 42.87 -27.40 20.52
C LEU A 386 43.50 -28.06 21.74
N TYR A 387 42.92 -29.17 22.19
CA TYR A 387 43.48 -29.98 23.26
C TYR A 387 43.30 -31.46 22.97
N GLN A 388 44.25 -32.27 23.46
CA GLN A 388 44.11 -33.72 23.51
C GLN A 388 43.23 -34.09 24.72
N VAL A 389 42.30 -35.00 24.52
CA VAL A 389 41.61 -35.66 25.62
C VAL A 389 42.37 -36.96 25.88
N GLN A 390 43.11 -37.05 26.97
CA GLN A 390 43.55 -38.35 27.48
C GLN A 390 42.32 -39.04 28.06
N LEU A 391 41.93 -40.16 27.45
CA LEU A 391 40.87 -41.04 27.94
C LEU A 391 41.28 -41.74 29.23
#